data_AF-A0A1H7WGL4-F1
#
_entry.id   AF-A0A1H7WGL4-F1
#
_cell.length_a   1.000
_cell.length_b   1.000
_cell.length_c   1.000
_cell.angle_alpha   90.00
_cell.angle_beta   90.00
_cell.angle_gamma   90.00
#
_symmetry.space_group_name_H-M   'P 1'
#
loop_
_entity.id
_entity.type
_entity.pdbx_description
1 polymer ?
#
loop_
_entity_poly.entity_id
_entity_poly.type
_entity_poly.pdbx_seq_one_letter_code
_entity_poly.pdbx_strand_id
1 'polypeptide(L)'
;MLLAALLMSACTGPDVRRLDGAQLMKTLEQQVTLPKGASPLSDYTRYYTLTNDGMLVGIYVKDFDGGDRQAHLASEREMPIFFDGGCSVIEVQYDPDANKVLRIRCNGIA
;
A
#
# COMPACT_ATOMS: atom_id res chain seq x y z
N MET A 1 21.87 -42.69 24.27
CA MET A 1 21.91 -41.58 23.29
C MET A 1 20.46 -41.20 22.99
N LEU A 2 19.94 -40.13 23.62
CA LEU A 2 18.60 -39.63 23.32
C LEU A 2 18.66 -38.79 22.03
N LEU A 3 17.91 -39.18 21.01
CA LEU A 3 17.65 -38.33 19.84
C LEU A 3 16.72 -37.17 20.27
N ALA A 4 17.25 -35.95 20.30
CA ALA A 4 16.45 -34.74 20.40
C ALA A 4 15.90 -34.40 19.00
N ALA A 5 14.59 -34.57 18.82
CA ALA A 5 13.90 -34.14 17.60
C ALA A 5 13.69 -32.61 17.64
N LEU A 6 14.43 -31.87 16.83
CA LEU A 6 14.19 -30.44 16.58
C LEU A 6 12.91 -30.27 15.75
N LEU A 7 11.85 -29.75 16.38
CA LEU A 7 10.65 -29.27 15.71
C LEU A 7 10.95 -27.88 15.11
N MET A 8 11.35 -27.86 13.83
CA MET A 8 11.33 -26.64 13.02
C MET A 8 9.86 -26.30 12.73
N SER A 9 9.22 -25.48 13.57
CA SER A 9 7.99 -24.80 13.20
C SER A 9 8.34 -23.81 12.08
N ALA A 10 8.17 -24.23 10.84
CA ALA A 10 8.10 -23.32 9.71
C ALA A 10 6.83 -22.48 9.90
N CYS A 11 6.99 -21.24 10.35
CA CYS A 11 5.92 -20.26 10.25
C CYS A 11 5.72 -19.97 8.77
N THR A 12 4.87 -20.75 8.10
CA THR A 12 4.31 -20.37 6.82
C THR A 12 3.52 -19.10 7.08
N GLY A 13 4.08 -17.95 6.71
CA GLY A 13 3.36 -16.68 6.78
C GLY A 13 2.04 -16.80 6.01
N PRO A 14 0.99 -16.06 6.40
CA PRO A 14 -0.25 -16.04 5.64
C PRO A 14 0.07 -15.74 4.17
N ASP A 15 -0.41 -16.61 3.29
CA ASP A 15 -0.32 -16.45 1.84
C ASP A 15 -1.06 -15.17 1.47
N VAL A 16 -0.31 -14.08 1.26
CA VAL A 16 -0.83 -12.74 0.99
C VAL A 16 -1.78 -12.75 -0.22
N ARG A 17 -1.66 -13.73 -1.11
CA ARG A 17 -2.55 -13.98 -2.25
C ARG A 17 -3.99 -14.33 -1.89
N ARG A 18 -4.25 -14.76 -0.66
CA ARG A 18 -5.59 -15.12 -0.18
C ARG A 18 -6.27 -14.00 0.60
N LEU A 19 -5.57 -12.89 0.79
CA LEU A 19 -6.13 -11.74 1.46
C LEU A 19 -7.18 -11.08 0.57
N ASP A 20 -8.27 -10.63 1.18
CA ASP A 20 -9.19 -9.74 0.49
C ASP A 20 -8.53 -8.36 0.26
N GLY A 21 -9.18 -7.51 -0.56
CA GLY A 21 -8.63 -6.20 -0.89
C GLY A 21 -8.36 -5.32 0.34
N ALA A 22 -9.21 -5.38 1.36
CA ALA A 22 -9.04 -4.58 2.57
C ALA A 22 -7.84 -5.06 3.41
N GLN A 23 -7.63 -6.36 3.48
CA GLN A 23 -6.46 -6.97 4.13
C GLN A 23 -5.16 -6.63 3.38
N LEU A 24 -5.16 -6.70 2.05
CA LEU A 24 -4.01 -6.30 1.23
C LEU A 24 -3.61 -4.84 1.46
N MET A 25 -4.59 -3.93 1.43
CA MET A 25 -4.40 -2.51 1.73
C MET A 25 -3.76 -2.32 3.11
N LYS A 26 -4.30 -2.99 4.13
CA LYS A 26 -3.75 -2.91 5.49
C LYS A 26 -2.33 -3.44 5.59
N THR A 27 -2.02 -4.56 4.92
CA THR A 27 -0.67 -5.14 4.88
C THR A 27 0.33 -4.22 4.19
N LEU A 28 -0.09 -3.54 3.12
CA LEU A 28 0.70 -2.49 2.47
C LEU A 28 0.94 -1.33 3.42
N GLU A 29 -0.11 -0.77 4.04
CA GLU A 29 -0.02 0.43 4.90
C GLU A 29 0.90 0.21 6.12
N GLN A 30 0.98 -1.01 6.64
CA GLN A 30 1.90 -1.38 7.72
C GLN A 30 3.39 -1.33 7.33
N GLN A 31 3.68 -1.41 6.03
CA GLN A 31 5.05 -1.40 5.48
C GLN A 31 5.44 -0.06 4.88
N VAL A 32 4.47 0.84 4.68
CA VAL A 32 4.72 2.14 4.06
C VAL A 32 5.61 3.00 4.96
N THR A 33 6.72 3.44 4.39
CA THR A 33 7.53 4.54 4.92
C THR A 33 7.37 5.73 4.00
N LEU A 34 6.67 6.77 4.47
CA LEU A 34 6.36 7.93 3.63
C LEU A 34 7.63 8.74 3.31
N PRO A 35 7.71 9.36 2.10
CA PRO A 35 8.87 10.15 1.71
C PRO A 35 9.04 11.39 2.59
N LYS A 36 10.26 11.93 2.62
CA LYS A 36 10.53 13.22 3.28
C LYS A 36 9.63 14.31 2.67
N GLY A 37 8.97 15.09 3.52
CA GLY A 37 8.04 16.16 3.12
C GLY A 37 6.59 15.70 3.02
N ALA A 38 6.30 14.41 3.13
CA ALA A 38 4.95 13.90 3.31
C ALA A 38 4.41 14.23 4.70
N SER A 39 3.10 14.40 4.79
CA SER A 39 2.36 14.44 6.06
C SER A 39 2.14 13.02 6.60
N PRO A 40 1.62 12.84 7.81
CA PRO A 40 1.22 11.51 8.30
C PRO A 40 0.21 10.84 7.36
N LEU A 41 0.25 9.50 7.26
CA LEU A 41 -0.63 8.73 6.36
C LEU A 41 -2.13 9.01 6.60
N SER A 42 -2.50 9.33 7.85
CA SER A 42 -3.86 9.69 8.26
C SER A 42 -4.40 10.97 7.63
N ASP A 43 -3.53 11.83 7.09
CA ASP A 43 -3.93 13.09 6.47
C ASP A 43 -4.36 12.92 5.01
N TYR A 44 -4.19 11.72 4.44
CA TYR A 44 -4.47 11.41 3.05
C TYR A 44 -5.78 10.62 2.93
N THR A 45 -6.57 10.90 1.90
CA THR A 45 -7.48 9.91 1.31
C THR A 45 -6.64 8.98 0.43
N ARG A 46 -6.86 7.67 0.53
CA ARG A 46 -6.00 6.64 -0.08
C ARG A 46 -6.82 5.81 -1.04
N TYR A 47 -6.57 5.96 -2.33
CA TYR A 47 -7.22 5.17 -3.37
C TYR A 47 -6.30 4.01 -3.76
N TYR A 48 -6.86 2.81 -3.82
CA TYR A 48 -6.14 1.60 -4.18
C TYR A 48 -6.82 0.92 -5.36
N THR A 49 -6.03 0.30 -6.22
CA THR A 49 -6.55 -0.61 -7.25
C THR A 49 -5.64 -1.81 -7.39
N LEU A 50 -6.25 -2.98 -7.63
CA LEU A 50 -5.52 -4.18 -8.01
C LEU A 50 -5.49 -4.23 -9.54
N THR A 51 -4.29 -4.13 -10.10
CA THR A 51 -4.08 -4.17 -11.54
C THR A 51 -4.25 -5.58 -12.10
N ASN A 52 -4.39 -5.71 -13.41
CA ASN A 52 -4.54 -7.01 -14.07
C ASN A 52 -3.30 -7.92 -13.94
N ASP A 53 -2.11 -7.35 -13.69
CA ASP A 53 -0.87 -8.06 -13.40
C ASP A 53 -0.69 -8.38 -11.90
N GLY A 54 -1.69 -8.09 -11.06
CA GLY A 54 -1.71 -8.46 -9.65
C GLY A 54 -0.98 -7.49 -8.72
N MET A 55 -0.59 -6.31 -9.20
CA MET A 55 0.02 -5.27 -8.39
C MET A 55 -1.04 -4.46 -7.65
N LEU A 56 -0.81 -4.17 -6.37
CA LEU A 56 -1.63 -3.20 -5.65
C LEU A 56 -1.00 -1.81 -5.84
N VAL A 57 -1.71 -0.92 -6.53
CA VAL A 57 -1.29 0.46 -6.75
C VAL A 57 -2.13 1.39 -5.88
N GLY A 58 -1.46 2.27 -5.15
CA GLY A 58 -2.07 3.27 -4.28
C GLY A 58 -1.78 4.70 -4.75
N ILE A 59 -2.78 5.58 -4.67
CA ILE A 59 -2.65 7.03 -4.82
C ILE A 59 -3.17 7.70 -3.55
N TYR A 60 -2.29 8.37 -2.83
CA TYR A 60 -2.61 9.07 -1.59
C TYR A 60 -2.74 10.56 -1.87
N VAL A 61 -3.92 11.11 -1.61
CA VAL A 61 -4.26 12.50 -1.89
C VAL A 61 -4.49 13.21 -0.57
N LYS A 62 -3.64 14.18 -0.26
CA LYS A 62 -3.81 15.04 0.90
C LYS A 62 -4.89 16.07 0.57
N ASP A 63 -6.01 15.98 1.24
CA ASP A 63 -7.05 16.99 1.12
C ASP A 63 -6.76 18.15 2.07
N PHE A 64 -6.87 19.38 1.56
CA PHE A 64 -6.67 20.60 2.33
C PHE A 64 -7.95 21.04 3.06
N ASP A 65 -9.14 20.59 2.61
CA ASP A 65 -10.43 21.13 3.05
C ASP A 65 -11.32 20.11 3.78
N GLY A 66 -10.74 19.02 4.26
CA GLY A 66 -11.43 18.08 5.15
C GLY A 66 -12.17 16.92 4.48
N GLY A 67 -11.64 16.42 3.36
CA GLY A 67 -12.08 15.17 2.73
C GLY A 67 -12.07 13.95 3.66
N ASP A 68 -12.57 12.83 3.15
CA ASP A 68 -12.93 11.66 3.95
C ASP A 68 -11.75 10.97 4.67
N ARG A 69 -10.50 11.23 4.26
CA ARG A 69 -9.25 10.62 4.76
C ARG A 69 -9.29 9.08 4.87
N GLN A 70 -10.25 8.46 4.15
CA GLN A 70 -10.49 7.03 4.18
C GLN A 70 -9.62 6.32 3.14
N ALA A 71 -9.53 5.00 3.29
CA ALA A 71 -9.00 4.12 2.26
C ALA A 71 -10.13 3.59 1.40
N HIS A 72 -9.97 3.67 0.09
CA HIS A 72 -10.94 3.25 -0.92
C HIS A 72 -10.31 2.24 -1.85
N LEU A 73 -10.96 1.09 -2.04
CA LEU A 73 -10.64 0.19 -3.14
C LEU A 73 -11.48 0.61 -4.35
N ALA A 74 -10.82 0.98 -5.42
CA ALA A 74 -11.42 1.50 -6.65
C ALA A 74 -11.06 0.61 -7.85
N SER A 75 -11.91 0.61 -8.87
CA SER A 75 -11.51 0.05 -10.16
C SER A 75 -10.45 0.93 -10.81
N GLU A 76 -9.65 0.37 -11.72
CA GLU A 76 -8.60 1.10 -12.43
C GLU A 76 -9.13 2.36 -13.15
N ARG A 77 -10.41 2.34 -13.59
CA ARG A 77 -11.08 3.46 -14.25
C ARG A 77 -11.52 4.57 -13.30
N GLU A 78 -11.63 4.29 -12.01
CA GLU A 78 -12.05 5.23 -10.97
C GLU A 78 -10.84 5.79 -10.20
N MET A 79 -9.63 5.30 -10.49
CA MET A 79 -8.42 5.82 -9.88
C MET A 79 -8.21 7.28 -10.28
N PRO A 80 -7.89 8.15 -9.32
CA PRO A 80 -7.69 9.56 -9.62
C PRO A 80 -6.39 9.75 -10.39
N ILE A 81 -6.43 10.61 -11.40
CA ILE A 81 -5.29 10.92 -12.27
C ILE A 81 -4.71 12.26 -11.86
N PHE A 82 -3.43 12.27 -11.52
CA PHE A 82 -2.67 13.48 -11.18
C PHE A 82 -1.37 13.51 -11.97
N PHE A 83 -1.01 14.70 -12.47
CA PHE A 83 0.24 14.93 -13.19
C PHE A 83 1.35 15.54 -12.32
N ASP A 84 0.96 16.23 -11.25
CA ASP A 84 1.84 16.83 -10.25
C ASP A 84 1.06 17.01 -8.92
N GLY A 85 1.74 17.38 -7.84
CA GLY A 85 1.18 17.61 -6.50
C GLY A 85 2.20 17.52 -5.36
N GLY A 86 3.48 17.31 -5.65
CA GLY A 86 4.52 17.07 -4.65
C GLY A 86 4.11 15.94 -3.69
N CYS A 87 4.40 16.11 -2.40
CA CYS A 87 4.01 15.10 -1.40
C CYS A 87 2.56 15.23 -0.91
N SER A 88 1.76 16.10 -1.53
CA SER A 88 0.30 16.08 -1.36
C SER A 88 -0.36 15.02 -2.26
N VAL A 89 0.37 14.47 -3.24
CA VAL A 89 -0.03 13.32 -4.04
C VAL A 89 1.09 12.28 -4.04
N ILE A 90 0.88 11.14 -3.41
CA ILE A 90 1.90 10.08 -3.29
C ILE A 90 1.44 8.85 -4.07
N GLU A 91 2.31 8.31 -4.91
CA GLU A 91 2.10 7.02 -5.57
C GLU A 91 2.83 5.92 -4.80
N VAL A 92 2.13 4.81 -4.57
CA VAL A 92 2.66 3.59 -3.95
C VAL A 92 2.41 2.40 -4.86
N GLN A 93 3.40 1.52 -4.99
CA GLN A 93 3.25 0.23 -5.67
C GLN A 93 3.70 -0.88 -4.74
N TYR A 94 2.90 -1.93 -4.66
CA TYR A 94 3.12 -3.07 -3.80
C TYR A 94 2.89 -4.36 -4.57
N ASP A 95 3.84 -5.29 -4.41
CA ASP A 95 3.78 -6.64 -4.93
C ASP A 95 3.22 -7.56 -3.83
N PRO A 96 1.98 -8.05 -3.96
CA PRO A 96 1.38 -8.98 -3.00
C PRO A 96 2.10 -10.32 -2.95
N ASP A 97 2.69 -10.77 -4.06
CA ASP A 97 3.36 -12.06 -4.15
C ASP A 97 4.69 -12.05 -3.38
N ALA A 98 5.44 -10.96 -3.51
CA ALA A 98 6.68 -10.75 -2.76
C ALA A 98 6.45 -10.19 -1.35
N ASN A 99 5.21 -9.84 -0.99
CA ASN A 99 4.86 -9.08 0.21
C ASN A 99 5.78 -7.87 0.40
N LYS A 100 5.89 -7.04 -0.64
CA LYS A 100 6.91 -5.99 -0.70
C LYS A 100 6.40 -4.72 -1.35
N VAL A 101 6.64 -3.59 -0.67
CA VAL A 101 6.51 -2.28 -1.29
C VAL A 101 7.63 -2.09 -2.30
N LEU A 102 7.28 -1.93 -3.57
CA LEU A 102 8.23 -1.74 -4.67
C LEU A 102 8.60 -0.27 -4.88
N ARG A 103 7.64 0.63 -4.68
CA ARG A 103 7.81 2.07 -4.94
C ARG A 103 6.94 2.89 -4.01
N ILE A 104 7.50 3.98 -3.49
CA ILE A 104 6.77 5.08 -2.85
C ILE A 104 7.41 6.38 -3.35
N ARG A 105 6.63 7.30 -3.93
CA ARG A 105 7.16 8.59 -4.41
C ARG A 105 6.13 9.71 -4.32
N CYS A 106 6.62 10.92 -4.09
CA CYS A 106 5.83 12.15 -4.28
C CYS A 106 5.68 12.40 -5.79
N ASN A 107 4.52 12.89 -6.21
CA ASN A 107 4.20 13.10 -7.61
C ASN A 107 4.64 14.51 -8.05
N GLY A 108 5.79 14.63 -8.72
CA GLY A 108 6.29 15.90 -9.26
C GLY A 108 6.75 16.94 -8.23
N ILE A 109 6.77 18.22 -8.63
CA ILE A 109 7.07 19.40 -7.78
C ILE A 109 5.79 20.23 -7.62
N ALA A 110 5.35 20.40 -6.36
CA ALA A 110 4.24 21.29 -6.01
C ALA A 110 4.57 22.79 -6.20
#